data_AF-A0A9E6A323-F1
#
_entry.id   AF-A0A9E6A323-F1
#
_cell.length_a   1.000
_cell.length_b   1.000
_cell.length_c   1.000
_cell.angle_alpha   90.00
_cell.angle_beta   90.00
_cell.angle_gamma   90.00
#
_symmetry.space_group_name_H-M   'P 1'
#
loop_
_entity.id
_entity.type
_entity.pdbx_description
1 polymer ?
#
loop_
_entity_poly.entity_id
_entity_poly.type
_entity_poly.pdbx_seq_one_letter_code
_entity_poly.pdbx_strand_id
1 'polypeptide(L)'
;MMGRLEEDAAKLIYEFSLDKMVPADHLLRKIDRFLDFDDIRAHLKPFYSHTGRPSVDPELMCRMLIVGYCYGIRSERRLCDEVHLNLAYRWFCKLGIEDRVPNHSTFSKARHGRFRESDLFRKLFEQVVFSC
;
A
#
# COMPACT_ATOMS: atom_id res chain seq x y z
N MET A 1 -11.25 16.97 37.24
CA MET A 1 -11.52 18.14 36.37
C MET A 1 -11.37 17.69 34.92
N MET A 2 -12.33 18.00 34.05
CA MET A 2 -12.26 17.66 32.64
C MET A 2 -11.32 18.67 31.96
N GLY A 3 -10.10 18.25 31.59
CA GLY A 3 -9.15 19.11 30.89
C GLY A 3 -9.66 19.44 29.48
N ARG A 4 -9.68 20.72 29.13
CA ARG A 4 -9.80 21.14 27.73
C ARG A 4 -8.41 21.06 27.10
N LEU A 5 -8.32 20.50 25.90
CA LEU A 5 -7.13 20.64 25.07
C LEU A 5 -7.00 22.13 24.73
N GLU A 6 -5.96 22.78 25.25
CA GLU A 6 -5.60 24.12 24.82
C GLU A 6 -5.28 24.08 23.33
N GLU A 7 -5.84 25.03 22.57
CA GLU A 7 -5.55 25.19 21.14
C GLU A 7 -4.07 25.51 20.97
N ASP A 8 -3.30 24.49 20.58
CA ASP A 8 -1.85 24.53 20.56
C ASP A 8 -1.38 25.52 19.47
N ALA A 9 -0.58 26.49 19.90
CA ALA A 9 -0.01 27.54 19.07
C ALA A 9 0.69 26.96 17.83
N ALA A 10 0.53 27.62 16.69
CA ALA A 10 1.12 27.22 15.42
C ALA A 10 2.64 27.01 15.53
N LYS A 11 3.07 25.76 15.70
CA LYS A 11 4.47 25.34 15.63
C LYS A 11 4.87 25.25 14.16
N LEU A 12 5.62 26.25 13.72
CA LEU A 12 5.87 26.56 12.31
C LEU A 12 6.86 25.64 11.58
N ILE A 13 7.46 24.64 12.22
CA ILE A 13 8.22 23.58 11.54
C ILE A 13 8.05 22.27 12.34
N TYR A 14 7.18 21.39 11.89
CA TYR A 14 7.13 20.00 12.36
C TYR A 14 7.92 19.12 11.40
N GLU A 15 9.03 18.52 11.87
CA GLU A 15 9.61 17.37 11.18
C GLU A 15 8.67 16.18 11.39
N PHE A 16 7.79 15.93 10.41
CA PHE A 16 6.85 14.81 10.46
C PHE A 16 7.49 13.55 9.88
N SER A 17 7.50 12.48 10.67
CA SER A 17 7.99 11.16 10.24
C SER A 17 6.85 10.14 10.33
N LEU A 18 6.36 9.67 9.18
CA LEU A 18 5.40 8.57 9.13
C LEU A 18 5.91 7.34 9.86
N ASP A 19 7.23 7.10 9.80
CA ASP A 19 7.84 5.98 10.51
C ASP A 19 7.62 6.09 12.02
N LYS A 20 7.97 7.22 12.64
CA LYS A 20 7.77 7.43 14.09
C LYS A 20 6.29 7.35 14.52
N MET A 21 5.35 7.59 13.60
CA MET A 21 3.91 7.56 13.89
C MET A 21 3.32 6.15 13.90
N VAL A 22 3.95 5.16 13.26
CA VAL A 22 3.45 3.78 13.23
C VAL A 22 4.15 2.95 14.33
N PRO A 23 3.42 2.46 15.34
CA PRO A 23 3.99 1.68 16.43
C PRO A 23 4.84 0.50 15.94
N ALA A 24 5.95 0.21 16.61
CA ALA A 24 6.87 -0.85 16.21
C ALA A 24 6.23 -2.25 16.25
N ASP A 25 5.22 -2.46 17.10
CA ASP A 25 4.47 -3.71 17.26
C ASP A 25 3.26 -3.85 16.33
N HIS A 26 2.98 -2.81 15.52
CA HIS A 26 1.87 -2.77 14.59
C HIS A 26 1.94 -3.92 13.57
N LEU A 27 0.79 -4.52 13.22
CA LEU A 27 0.71 -5.67 12.31
C LEU A 27 1.43 -5.42 10.97
N LEU A 28 1.18 -4.26 10.34
CA LEU A 28 1.79 -3.91 9.06
C LEU A 28 3.31 -3.79 9.13
N ARG A 29 3.89 -3.42 10.29
CA ARG A 29 5.35 -3.45 10.48
C ARG A 29 5.87 -4.89 10.48
N LYS A 30 5.15 -5.80 11.14
CA LYS A 30 5.51 -7.22 11.16
C LYS A 30 5.49 -7.81 9.76
N ILE A 31 4.47 -7.47 8.97
CA ILE A 31 4.33 -7.93 7.57
C ILE A 31 5.41 -7.32 6.67
N ASP A 32 5.65 -6.00 6.74
CA ASP A 32 6.61 -5.30 5.88
C ASP A 32 8.02 -5.91 5.90
N ARG A 33 8.45 -6.45 7.05
CA ARG A 33 9.75 -7.12 7.21
C ARG A 33 9.94 -8.37 6.35
N PHE A 34 8.86 -8.97 5.88
CA PHE A 34 8.90 -10.20 5.07
C PHE A 34 8.50 -9.96 3.61
N LEU A 35 8.22 -8.71 3.24
CA LEU A 35 7.84 -8.38 1.88
C LEU A 35 9.06 -8.02 1.05
N ASP A 36 9.35 -8.88 0.07
CA ASP A 36 10.25 -8.60 -1.04
C ASP A 36 9.43 -8.59 -2.34
N PHE A 37 9.53 -7.49 -3.10
CA PHE A 37 8.80 -7.30 -4.35
C PHE A 37 9.69 -7.37 -5.60
N ASP A 38 10.99 -7.63 -5.46
CA ASP A 38 11.91 -7.65 -6.61
C ASP A 38 11.51 -8.73 -7.62
N ASP A 39 11.23 -9.94 -7.15
CA ASP A 39 10.75 -11.05 -7.98
C ASP A 39 9.40 -10.75 -8.65
N ILE A 40 8.51 -10.05 -7.93
CA ILE A 40 7.18 -9.66 -8.43
C ILE A 40 7.32 -8.60 -9.53
N ARG A 41 8.19 -7.61 -9.33
CA ARG A 41 8.51 -6.58 -10.33
C ARG A 41 9.10 -7.22 -11.58
N ALA A 42 10.05 -8.15 -11.41
CA ALA A 42 10.64 -8.89 -12.52
C ALA A 42 9.59 -9.69 -13.30
N HIS A 43 8.71 -10.40 -12.58
CA HIS A 43 7.61 -11.18 -13.16
C HIS A 43 6.61 -10.32 -13.94
N LEU A 44 6.29 -9.14 -13.43
CA LEU A 44 5.31 -8.24 -14.05
C LEU A 44 5.88 -7.40 -15.19
N LYS A 45 7.21 -7.24 -15.27
CA LYS A 45 7.88 -6.41 -16.28
C LYS A 45 7.37 -6.62 -17.72
N PRO A 46 7.13 -7.85 -18.22
CA PRO A 46 6.61 -8.07 -19.58
C PRO A 46 5.18 -7.56 -19.81
N PHE A 47 4.39 -7.39 -18.74
CA PHE A 47 3.00 -6.95 -18.79
C PHE A 47 2.86 -5.42 -18.73
N TYR A 48 3.97 -4.70 -18.58
CA TYR A 48 4.00 -3.25 -18.51
C TYR A 48 4.62 -2.67 -19.79
N SER A 49 3.99 -1.62 -20.32
CA SER A 49 4.51 -0.91 -21.49
C SER A 49 5.85 -0.24 -21.18
N HIS A 50 6.78 -0.30 -22.12
CA HIS A 50 8.04 0.44 -22.08
C HIS A 50 7.89 1.90 -22.51
N THR A 51 6.73 2.28 -23.06
CA THR A 51 6.44 3.63 -23.56
C THR A 51 5.12 4.19 -23.00
N GLY A 52 4.99 5.51 -22.98
CA GLY A 52 3.78 6.21 -22.54
C GLY A 52 3.82 6.68 -21.08
N ARG A 53 2.65 7.01 -20.53
CA ARG A 53 2.53 7.48 -19.14
C ARG A 53 2.91 6.35 -18.17
N PRO A 54 3.75 6.62 -17.15
CA PRO A 54 4.05 5.65 -16.12
C PRO A 54 2.77 5.07 -15.50
N SER A 55 2.65 3.74 -15.52
CA SER A 55 1.59 3.03 -14.82
C SER A 55 1.82 3.08 -13.32
N VAL A 56 0.76 2.83 -12.55
CA VAL A 56 0.87 2.64 -11.09
C VAL A 56 1.84 1.50 -10.79
N ASP A 57 2.70 1.74 -9.80
CA ASP A 57 3.68 0.77 -9.34
C ASP A 57 2.98 -0.53 -8.86
N PRO A 58 3.35 -1.71 -9.39
CA PRO A 58 2.78 -2.97 -8.93
C PRO A 58 2.99 -3.23 -7.44
N GLU A 59 4.13 -2.82 -6.87
CA GLU A 59 4.38 -3.01 -5.43
C GLU A 59 3.36 -2.24 -4.59
N LEU A 60 3.10 -0.97 -4.93
CA LEU A 60 2.09 -0.16 -4.27
C LEU A 60 0.72 -0.84 -4.31
N MET A 61 0.32 -1.35 -5.48
CA MET A 61 -0.96 -2.05 -5.62
C MET A 61 -1.03 -3.32 -4.77
N CYS A 62 0.04 -4.12 -4.72
CA CYS A 62 0.10 -5.31 -3.89
C CYS A 62 0.02 -4.97 -2.40
N ARG A 63 0.74 -3.94 -1.94
CA ARG A 63 0.69 -3.46 -0.55
C ARG A 63 -0.72 -2.99 -0.17
N MET A 64 -1.38 -2.24 -1.04
CA MET A 64 -2.79 -1.86 -0.85
C MET A 64 -3.70 -3.09 -0.75
N LEU A 65 -3.53 -4.11 -1.61
CA LEU A 65 -4.30 -5.36 -1.52
C LEU A 65 -4.08 -6.08 -0.18
N ILE A 66 -2.84 -6.14 0.30
CA ILE A 66 -2.51 -6.74 1.60
C ILE A 66 -3.26 -6.01 2.72
N VAL A 67 -3.26 -4.67 2.72
CA VAL A 67 -4.08 -3.88 3.66
C VAL A 67 -5.55 -4.29 3.55
N GLY A 68 -6.08 -4.37 2.33
CA GLY A 68 -7.47 -4.78 2.09
C GLY A 68 -7.79 -6.15 2.68
N TYR A 69 -6.90 -7.14 2.53
CA TYR A 69 -7.11 -8.47 3.08
C TYR A 69 -6.94 -8.53 4.60
N CYS A 70 -5.91 -7.89 5.17
CA CYS A 70 -5.66 -7.89 6.60
C CYS A 70 -6.78 -7.22 7.41
N TYR A 71 -7.41 -6.18 6.85
CA TYR A 71 -8.44 -5.39 7.55
C TYR A 71 -9.85 -5.60 6.98
N GLY A 72 -10.04 -6.57 6.09
CA GLY A 72 -11.35 -6.93 5.55
C GLY A 72 -12.00 -5.87 4.63
N ILE A 73 -11.20 -4.99 4.02
CA ILE A 73 -11.68 -3.95 3.10
C ILE A 73 -11.83 -4.55 1.70
N ARG A 74 -13.08 -4.93 1.36
CA ARG A 74 -13.37 -5.61 0.08
C ARG A 74 -13.61 -4.67 -1.11
N SER A 75 -13.97 -3.42 -0.84
CA SER A 75 -14.23 -2.43 -1.87
C SER A 75 -12.95 -1.70 -2.23
N GLU A 76 -12.56 -1.73 -3.51
CA GLU A 76 -11.36 -1.04 -4.01
C GLU A 76 -11.47 0.48 -3.85
N ARG A 77 -12.67 1.03 -3.98
CA ARG A 77 -12.92 2.46 -3.71
C ARG A 77 -12.65 2.77 -2.24
N ARG A 78 -13.25 1.99 -1.34
CA ARG A 78 -13.02 2.14 0.09
C ARG A 78 -11.54 1.94 0.44
N LEU A 79 -10.86 0.99 -0.19
CA LEU A 79 -9.44 0.77 0.03
C LEU A 79 -8.60 1.99 -0.34
N CYS A 80 -8.86 2.62 -1.49
CA CYS A 80 -8.22 3.88 -1.87
C CYS A 80 -8.49 4.99 -0.83
N ASP A 81 -9.73 5.10 -0.35
CA ASP A 81 -10.11 6.11 0.66
C ASP A 81 -9.42 5.85 2.00
N GLU A 82 -9.38 4.60 2.46
CA GLU A 82 -8.73 4.20 3.71
C GLU A 82 -7.21 4.43 3.64
N VAL A 83 -6.57 4.11 2.50
CA VAL A 83 -5.15 4.42 2.27
C VAL A 83 -4.90 5.92 2.19
N HIS A 84 -5.87 6.71 1.72
CA HIS A 84 -5.75 8.17 1.72
C HIS A 84 -5.74 8.73 3.15
N LEU A 85 -6.58 8.20 4.03
CA LEU A 85 -6.85 8.75 5.36
C LEU A 85 -5.98 8.16 6.47
N ASN A 86 -5.53 6.91 6.35
CA ASN A 86 -4.87 6.18 7.42
C ASN A 86 -3.33 6.21 7.29
N LEU A 87 -2.65 6.82 8.26
CA LEU A 87 -1.19 6.99 8.26
C LEU A 87 -0.43 5.65 8.27
N ALA A 88 -0.93 4.63 8.97
CA ALA A 88 -0.30 3.32 8.98
C ALA A 88 -0.40 2.63 7.61
N TYR A 89 -1.52 2.84 6.90
CA TYR A 89 -1.70 2.28 5.56
C TYR A 89 -0.81 3.00 4.55
N ARG A 90 -0.69 4.33 4.64
CA ARG A 90 0.26 5.11 3.83
C ARG A 90 1.69 4.67 4.04
N TRP A 91 2.12 4.57 5.31
CA TRP A 91 3.45 4.09 5.69
C TRP A 91 3.72 2.71 5.08
N PHE A 92 2.79 1.77 5.23
CA PHE A 92 2.93 0.42 4.69
C PHE A 92 2.96 0.39 3.16
N CYS A 93 2.20 1.27 2.51
CA CYS A 93 2.17 1.45 1.06
C CYS A 93 3.36 2.26 0.52
N LYS A 94 4.32 2.66 1.38
CA LYS A 94 5.48 3.50 1.03
C LYS A 94 5.07 4.84 0.40
N LEU A 95 3.92 5.38 0.82
CA LEU A 95 3.42 6.69 0.44
C LEU A 95 3.75 7.70 1.54
N GLY A 96 4.38 8.82 1.18
CA GLY A 96 4.48 10.04 2.00
C GLY A 96 3.11 10.65 2.25
N ILE A 97 3.00 11.73 3.05
CA ILE A 97 1.69 12.35 3.33
C ILE A 97 1.08 12.97 2.06
N GLU A 98 1.90 13.61 1.24
CA GLU A 98 1.43 14.35 0.06
C GLU A 98 1.26 13.48 -1.20
N ASP A 99 1.74 12.24 -1.15
CA ASP A 99 1.69 11.35 -2.31
C ASP A 99 0.25 11.04 -2.73
N ARG A 100 0.03 10.93 -4.04
CA ARG A 100 -1.30 10.63 -4.55
C ARG A 100 -1.59 9.14 -4.44
N VAL A 101 -2.73 8.80 -3.84
CA VAL A 101 -3.25 7.43 -3.87
C VAL A 101 -3.81 7.15 -5.27
N PRO A 102 -3.55 5.97 -5.87
CA PRO A 102 -4.12 5.59 -7.16
C PRO A 102 -5.65 5.64 -7.16
N ASN A 103 -6.24 6.00 -8.29
CA ASN A 103 -7.68 5.94 -8.45
C ASN A 103 -8.16 4.48 -8.46
N HIS A 104 -9.27 4.21 -7.79
CA HIS A 104 -9.89 2.87 -7.73
C HIS A 104 -10.13 2.24 -9.11
N SER A 105 -10.44 3.04 -10.14
CA SER A 105 -10.61 2.52 -11.50
C SER A 105 -9.31 2.00 -12.11
N THR A 106 -8.18 2.67 -11.85
CA THR A 106 -6.84 2.20 -12.27
C THR A 106 -6.48 0.92 -11.55
N PHE A 107 -6.77 0.86 -10.25
CA PHE A 107 -6.56 -0.33 -9.43
C PHE A 107 -7.35 -1.52 -9.97
N SER A 108 -8.64 -1.32 -10.23
CA SER A 108 -9.53 -2.37 -10.75
C SER A 108 -9.06 -2.89 -12.10
N LYS A 109 -8.67 -2.00 -13.02
CA LYS A 109 -8.15 -2.37 -14.34
C LYS A 109 -6.86 -3.19 -14.25
N ALA A 110 -5.92 -2.79 -13.40
CA ALA A 110 -4.68 -3.51 -13.26
C ALA A 110 -4.87 -4.88 -12.57
N ARG A 111 -5.76 -4.98 -11.57
CA ARG A 111 -6.09 -6.24 -10.90
C ARG A 111 -6.76 -7.26 -11.83
N HIS A 112 -7.74 -6.83 -12.62
CA HIS A 112 -8.50 -7.71 -13.50
C HIS A 112 -7.87 -7.91 -14.88
N GLY A 113 -6.93 -7.04 -15.28
CA GLY A 113 -6.08 -7.17 -16.46
C GLY A 113 -4.72 -7.78 -16.09
N ARG A 114 -3.66 -6.95 -16.09
CA ARG A 114 -2.25 -7.37 -15.94
C ARG A 114 -1.99 -8.38 -14.82
N PHE A 115 -2.57 -8.22 -13.63
CA PHE A 115 -2.32 -9.16 -12.52
C PHE A 115 -2.97 -10.52 -12.74
N ARG A 116 -4.11 -10.55 -13.42
CA ARG A 116 -4.77 -11.78 -13.83
C ARG A 116 -4.05 -12.43 -15.01
N GLU A 117 -3.68 -11.65 -16.02
CA GLU A 117 -2.96 -12.13 -17.21
C GLU A 117 -1.57 -12.69 -16.90
N SER A 118 -0.93 -12.18 -15.85
CA SER A 118 0.37 -12.66 -15.37
C SER A 118 0.30 -13.80 -14.37
N ASP A 119 -0.90 -14.28 -14.01
CA ASP A 119 -1.10 -15.26 -12.93
C ASP A 119 -0.41 -14.83 -11.61
N LEU A 120 -0.32 -13.52 -11.36
CA LEU A 120 0.45 -12.97 -10.24
C LEU A 120 0.03 -13.59 -8.90
N PHE A 121 -1.28 -13.62 -8.63
CA PHE A 121 -1.79 -14.13 -7.35
C PHE A 121 -1.55 -15.62 -7.17
N ARG A 122 -1.55 -16.39 -8.27
CA ARG A 122 -1.21 -17.81 -8.24
C ARG A 122 0.26 -17.98 -7.88
N LYS A 123 1.16 -17.27 -8.56
CA LYS A 123 2.60 -17.30 -8.27
C LYS A 123 2.90 -16.91 -6.82
N LEU A 124 2.26 -15.85 -6.31
CA LEU A 124 2.40 -15.43 -4.91
C LEU A 124 1.95 -16.52 -3.95
N PHE A 125 0.81 -17.15 -4.22
CA PHE A 125 0.30 -18.24 -3.39
C PHE A 125 1.27 -19.43 -3.38
N GLU A 126 1.75 -19.86 -4.55
CA GLU A 126 2.72 -20.95 -4.68
C GLU A 126 4.02 -20.63 -3.93
N GLN A 127 4.57 -19.42 -4.05
CA GLN A 127 5.76 -18.98 -3.33
C GLN A 127 5.58 -19.05 -1.81
N VAL A 128 4.44 -18.57 -1.29
CA VAL A 128 4.14 -18.65 0.15
C VAL A 128 4.04 -20.09 0.61
N VAL A 129 3.37 -20.96 -0.15
CA VAL A 129 3.24 -22.39 0.19
C VAL A 129 4.59 -23.10 0.19
N PHE A 130 5.46 -22.83 -0.78
CA PHE A 130 6.81 -23.43 -0.83
C PHE A 130 7.76 -22.93 0.25
N SER A 131 7.47 -21.77 0.86
CA SER A 131 8.30 -21.18 1.91
C SER A 131 7.93 -21.68 3.33
N CYS A 132 6.87 -22.48 3.45
CA CYS A 132 6.38 -23.09 4.69
C CYS A 132 6.71 -24.59 4.73
#